data_AF-A0A4Q4WW62-F1
#
_entry.id   AF-A0A4Q4WW62-F1
#
_cell.length_a   1.000
_cell.length_b   1.000
_cell.length_c   1.000
_cell.angle_alpha   90.00
_cell.angle_beta   90.00
_cell.angle_gamma   90.00
#
_symmetry.space_group_name_H-M   'P 1'
#
loop_
_entity.id
_entity.type
_entity.pdbx_description
1 polymer ?
#
loop_
_entity_poly.entity_id
_entity_poly.type
_entity_poly.pdbx_seq_one_letter_code
_entity_poly.pdbx_strand_id
1 'polypeptide(L)'
;MTPEVEAFVGGTVTPLVDLLRFPMYNVLSDIERIKLAITLLKAVLKFHSTPWWPAWWGLKDALIFHRTDADFSMSLRTLHLNAEIEHRDLATVNAGSRPPPSTASIGRGDYLTQEAVQHAMENHGIRNLTLYGVGVALLEIGLWVRIPWEDHVQVRRKTARLSFLGRQYRTATKRLIDCDFGLAIEDINDPRLQQAIFQSSVAELESLLSKIQIDDDS
;
A
#
# COMPACT_ATOMS: atom_id res chain seq x y z
N MET A 1 -22.30 27.75 -23.62
CA MET A 1 -23.04 26.62 -23.02
C MET A 1 -21.97 25.63 -22.57
N THR A 2 -21.42 25.88 -21.39
CA THR A 2 -20.34 25.12 -20.75
C THR A 2 -20.97 24.15 -19.77
N PRO A 3 -20.61 22.86 -19.73
CA PRO A 3 -21.05 22.02 -18.64
C PRO A 3 -20.22 22.36 -17.41
N GLU A 4 -20.89 22.99 -16.44
CA GLU A 4 -20.63 22.79 -15.03
C GLU A 4 -20.41 21.30 -14.76
N VAL A 5 -19.17 20.93 -14.43
CA VAL A 5 -18.90 19.69 -13.73
C VAL A 5 -18.71 20.07 -12.28
N GLU A 6 -19.87 20.15 -11.62
CA GLU A 6 -20.12 19.91 -10.20
C GLU A 6 -18.98 20.25 -9.23
N ALA A 7 -19.19 21.35 -8.50
CA ALA A 7 -18.67 21.50 -7.16
C ALA A 7 -19.23 20.37 -6.26
N PHE A 8 -18.57 19.22 -6.27
CA PHE A 8 -18.86 18.11 -5.37
C PHE A 8 -18.33 18.48 -3.98
N VAL A 9 -19.22 19.01 -3.13
CA VAL A 9 -19.17 19.05 -1.65
C VAL A 9 -17.76 18.84 -1.03
N GLY A 10 -16.96 19.90 -0.94
CA GLY A 10 -15.95 20.14 0.11
C GLY A 10 -14.94 19.04 0.51
N GLY A 11 -14.61 18.08 -0.37
CA GLY A 11 -13.62 17.04 -0.06
C GLY A 11 -12.63 16.79 -1.19
N THR A 12 -11.40 16.42 -0.83
CA THR A 12 -10.30 16.13 -1.76
C THR A 12 -9.87 14.67 -1.63
N VAL A 13 -9.64 14.02 -2.77
CA VAL A 13 -8.98 12.71 -2.79
C VAL A 13 -7.50 12.91 -2.50
N THR A 14 -6.99 12.25 -1.46
CA THR A 14 -5.61 12.41 -1.01
C THR A 14 -4.95 11.04 -0.80
N PRO A 15 -3.72 10.82 -1.30
CA PRO A 15 -2.93 9.65 -0.97
C PRO A 15 -2.66 9.54 0.53
N LEU A 16 -2.82 8.34 1.08
CA LEU A 16 -2.60 8.06 2.50
C LEU A 16 -1.15 8.37 2.92
N VAL A 17 -0.18 8.19 2.02
CA VAL A 17 1.23 8.56 2.25
C VAL A 17 1.42 10.05 2.54
N ASP A 18 0.60 10.93 1.96
CA ASP A 18 0.71 12.38 2.17
C ASP A 18 0.24 12.78 3.57
N LEU A 19 -0.49 11.92 4.25
CA LEU A 19 -1.01 12.15 5.60
C LEU A 19 0.04 11.85 6.67
N LEU A 20 1.07 11.09 6.32
CA LEU A 20 2.20 10.80 7.22
C LEU A 20 3.01 12.05 7.59
N ARG A 21 2.82 13.18 6.89
CA ARG A 21 3.42 14.48 7.25
C ARG A 21 2.81 15.11 8.50
N PHE A 22 1.60 14.69 8.89
CA PHE A 22 0.91 15.20 10.06
C PHE A 22 1.25 14.35 11.30
N PRO A 23 1.36 14.96 12.50
CA PRO A 23 1.65 14.22 13.74
C PRO A 23 0.61 13.13 13.99
N MET A 24 1.05 11.92 14.32
CA MET A 24 0.16 10.75 14.38
C MET A 24 -1.04 10.92 15.32
N TYR A 25 -0.84 11.49 16.52
CA TYR A 25 -1.89 11.65 17.52
C TYR A 25 -3.00 12.61 17.08
N ASN A 26 -2.78 13.41 16.04
CA ASN A 26 -3.81 14.24 15.42
C ASN A 26 -4.63 13.48 14.37
N VAL A 27 -4.24 12.23 14.06
CA VAL A 27 -4.69 11.54 12.85
C VAL A 27 -5.24 10.16 13.16
N LEU A 28 -4.55 9.31 13.93
CA LEU A 28 -4.98 7.93 14.19
C LEU A 28 -4.67 7.45 15.61
N SER A 29 -5.60 6.68 16.18
CA SER A 29 -5.34 5.76 17.29
C SER A 29 -4.63 4.48 16.83
N ASP A 30 -4.07 3.73 17.78
CA ASP A 30 -3.46 2.42 17.49
C ASP A 30 -4.48 1.41 16.97
N ILE A 31 -5.72 1.46 17.47
CA ILE A 31 -6.85 0.64 16.98
C ILE A 31 -7.11 0.95 15.50
N GLU A 32 -7.14 2.23 15.11
CA GLU A 32 -7.40 2.62 13.72
C GLU A 32 -6.23 2.26 12.79
N ARG A 33 -4.98 2.36 13.25
CA ARG A 33 -3.80 1.87 12.51
C ARG A 33 -3.91 0.38 12.21
N ILE A 34 -4.35 -0.42 13.18
CA ILE A 34 -4.54 -1.88 13.01
C ILE A 34 -5.69 -2.16 12.04
N LYS A 35 -6.84 -1.48 12.19
CA LYS A 35 -7.98 -1.59 11.26
C LYS A 35 -7.58 -1.24 9.83
N LEU A 36 -6.82 -0.17 9.66
CA LEU A 36 -6.33 0.30 8.37
C LEU A 36 -5.41 -0.74 7.72
N ALA A 37 -4.47 -1.30 8.48
CA ALA A 37 -3.57 -2.36 8.03
C ALA A 37 -4.34 -3.63 7.57
N ILE A 38 -5.33 -4.08 8.36
CA ILE A 38 -6.17 -5.24 8.01
C ILE A 38 -6.93 -4.97 6.71
N THR A 39 -7.58 -3.80 6.62
CA THR A 39 -8.39 -3.40 5.47
C THR A 39 -7.54 -3.36 4.19
N LEU A 40 -6.36 -2.76 4.29
CA LEU A 40 -5.42 -2.62 3.19
C LEU A 40 -4.89 -3.98 2.71
N LEU A 41 -4.46 -4.84 3.64
CA LEU A 41 -3.96 -6.18 3.32
C LEU A 41 -5.04 -7.04 2.64
N LYS A 42 -6.27 -7.01 3.14
CA LYS A 42 -7.41 -7.70 2.50
C LYS A 42 -7.69 -7.16 1.10
N ALA A 43 -7.64 -5.83 0.92
CA ALA A 43 -7.87 -5.22 -0.38
C ALA A 43 -6.80 -5.65 -1.38
N VAL A 44 -5.51 -5.62 -1.00
CA VAL A 44 -4.44 -6.09 -1.89
C VAL A 44 -4.59 -7.57 -2.23
N LEU A 45 -4.85 -8.44 -1.25
CA LEU A 45 -5.09 -9.85 -1.52
C LEU A 45 -6.27 -10.08 -2.47
N LYS A 46 -7.29 -9.22 -2.43
CA LYS A 46 -8.45 -9.31 -3.33
C LYS A 46 -8.17 -8.80 -4.75
N PHE A 47 -7.35 -7.76 -4.89
CA PHE A 47 -7.21 -7.01 -6.14
C PHE A 47 -5.85 -7.16 -6.85
N HIS A 48 -4.85 -7.81 -6.22
CA HIS A 48 -3.51 -7.95 -6.80
C HIS A 48 -3.46 -8.65 -8.17
N SER A 49 -4.45 -9.49 -8.48
CA SER A 49 -4.53 -10.22 -9.75
C SER A 49 -5.25 -9.43 -10.86
N THR A 50 -5.62 -8.18 -10.61
CA THR A 50 -6.30 -7.34 -11.61
C THR A 50 -5.32 -6.83 -12.67
N PRO A 51 -5.72 -6.69 -13.94
CA PRO A 51 -4.81 -6.27 -15.02
C PRO A 51 -4.21 -4.87 -14.84
N TRP A 52 -4.86 -4.02 -14.04
CA TRP A 52 -4.43 -2.65 -13.74
C TRP A 52 -3.66 -2.55 -12.41
N TRP A 53 -3.24 -3.68 -11.84
CA TRP A 53 -2.38 -3.68 -10.66
C TRP A 53 -0.99 -3.15 -11.04
N PRO A 54 -0.43 -2.17 -10.31
CA PRO A 54 0.83 -1.58 -10.69
C PRO A 54 2.00 -2.56 -10.46
N ALA A 55 3.07 -2.40 -11.23
CA ALA A 55 4.28 -3.19 -11.06
C ALA A 55 4.86 -3.07 -9.64
N TRP A 56 4.83 -1.84 -9.09
CA TRP A 56 5.13 -1.55 -7.68
C TRP A 56 3.89 -0.96 -7.01
N TRP A 57 3.55 -1.50 -5.85
CA TRP A 57 2.44 -1.04 -5.05
C TRP A 57 2.93 -0.56 -3.68
N GLY A 58 2.46 0.59 -3.21
CA GLY A 58 2.75 1.09 -1.87
C GLY A 58 1.65 2.01 -1.32
N LEU A 59 1.93 2.69 -0.21
CA LEU A 59 0.94 3.54 0.46
C LEU A 59 0.49 4.75 -0.37
N LYS A 60 1.25 5.12 -1.42
CA LYS A 60 0.86 6.14 -2.41
C LYS A 60 -0.35 5.71 -3.25
N ASP A 61 -0.55 4.41 -3.41
CA ASP A 61 -1.62 3.81 -4.20
C ASP A 61 -2.86 3.52 -3.33
N ALA A 62 -2.82 3.89 -2.05
CA ALA A 62 -3.96 3.87 -1.14
C ALA A 62 -4.45 5.31 -0.95
N LEU A 63 -5.70 5.57 -1.33
CA LEU A 63 -6.30 6.89 -1.35
C LEU A 63 -7.44 6.98 -0.33
N ILE A 64 -7.66 8.17 0.22
CA ILE A 64 -8.84 8.47 1.02
C ILE A 64 -9.54 9.71 0.48
N PHE A 65 -10.84 9.79 0.68
CA PHE A 65 -11.59 11.03 0.52
C PHE A 65 -11.55 11.80 1.83
N HIS A 66 -10.81 12.91 1.84
CA HIS A 66 -10.68 13.78 3.00
C HIS A 66 -11.59 14.99 2.85
N ARG A 67 -12.49 15.20 3.80
CA ARG A 67 -13.27 16.43 3.89
C ARG A 67 -12.69 17.32 4.99
N THR A 68 -12.55 18.61 4.69
CA THR A 68 -11.96 19.61 5.61
C THR A 68 -12.74 19.74 6.92
N ASP A 69 -14.02 19.37 6.93
CA ASP A 69 -14.93 19.46 8.07
C ASP A 69 -15.17 18.12 8.80
N ALA A 70 -14.64 17.01 8.28
CA ALA A 70 -14.91 15.68 8.81
C ALA A 70 -13.79 15.17 9.71
N ASP A 71 -14.18 14.40 10.73
CA ASP A 71 -13.24 13.61 11.52
C ASP A 71 -12.45 12.67 10.60
N PHE A 72 -11.16 12.53 10.88
CA PHE A 72 -10.25 11.69 10.11
C PHE A 72 -10.73 10.24 10.08
N SER A 73 -11.29 9.75 11.18
CA SER A 73 -11.87 8.41 11.28
C SER A 73 -12.96 8.17 10.21
N MET A 74 -13.74 9.21 9.86
CA MET A 74 -14.71 9.13 8.76
C MET A 74 -14.03 9.07 7.40
N SER A 75 -12.91 9.79 7.23
CA SER A 75 -12.13 9.77 5.99
C SER A 75 -11.54 8.37 5.73
N LEU A 76 -11.09 7.65 6.76
CA LEU A 76 -10.58 6.28 6.63
C LEU A 76 -11.60 5.27 6.11
N ARG A 77 -12.90 5.50 6.34
CA ARG A 77 -13.97 4.63 5.81
C ARG A 77 -14.08 4.70 4.29
N THR A 78 -13.48 5.72 3.69
CA THR A 78 -13.45 5.94 2.25
C THR A 78 -12.16 5.42 1.62
N LEU A 79 -11.37 4.61 2.33
CA LEU A 79 -10.15 4.00 1.81
C LEU A 79 -10.45 3.27 0.49
N HIS A 80 -9.76 3.68 -0.57
CA HIS A 80 -9.84 3.06 -1.89
C HIS A 80 -8.42 2.82 -2.43
N LEU A 81 -8.29 1.81 -3.27
CA LEU A 81 -7.06 1.54 -4.00
C LEU A 81 -7.08 2.29 -5.31
N ASN A 82 -5.98 2.95 -5.64
CA ASN A 82 -5.77 3.52 -6.96
C ASN A 82 -5.48 2.40 -7.97
N ALA A 83 -6.04 2.54 -9.16
CA ALA A 83 -5.82 1.66 -10.29
C ALA A 83 -5.73 2.51 -11.54
N GLU A 84 -4.65 2.35 -12.30
CA GLU A 84 -4.50 3.05 -13.57
C GLU A 84 -4.79 2.09 -14.71
N ILE A 85 -5.81 2.44 -15.50
CA ILE A 85 -6.17 1.68 -16.70
C ILE A 85 -5.41 2.31 -17.85
N GLU A 86 -4.24 1.76 -18.18
CA GLU A 86 -3.54 2.15 -19.39
C GLU A 86 -4.42 1.83 -20.61
N HIS A 87 -4.88 2.88 -21.28
CA HIS A 87 -5.44 2.73 -22.62
C HIS A 87 -4.25 2.45 -23.55
N ARG A 88 -4.01 1.18 -23.88
CA ARG A 88 -3.10 0.85 -24.99
C ARG A 88 -3.71 1.43 -26.26
N ASP A 89 -3.32 2.65 -26.60
CA ASP A 89 -3.60 3.19 -27.92
C ASP A 89 -2.93 2.27 -28.93
N LEU A 90 -3.75 1.52 -29.66
CA LEU A 90 -3.36 0.68 -30.81
C LEU A 90 -2.89 1.54 -32.01
N ALA A 91 -2.20 2.66 -31.74
CA ALA A 91 -1.81 3.65 -32.70
C ALA A 91 -0.29 3.90 -32.65
N THR A 92 0.52 2.86 -32.88
CA THR A 92 1.86 3.01 -33.49
C THR A 92 2.46 1.65 -33.88
N VAL A 93 1.72 0.87 -34.67
CA VAL A 93 2.36 -0.01 -35.64
C VAL A 93 2.33 0.73 -36.96
N ASN A 94 3.27 1.67 -37.17
CA ASN A 94 3.80 2.02 -38.48
C ASN A 94 4.96 3.01 -38.40
N ALA A 95 6.12 2.53 -38.86
CA ALA A 95 7.19 3.20 -39.58
C ALA A 95 7.86 4.47 -38.98
N GLY A 96 9.07 4.25 -38.46
CA GLY A 96 10.25 5.08 -38.73
C GLY A 96 10.10 6.60 -38.54
N SER A 97 10.21 7.09 -37.31
CA SER A 97 10.54 8.49 -37.04
C SER A 97 11.27 8.61 -35.72
N ARG A 98 12.51 9.10 -35.80
CA ARG A 98 13.41 9.43 -34.69
C ARG A 98 12.72 10.40 -33.71
N PRO A 99 12.78 10.18 -32.38
CA PRO A 99 12.15 11.09 -31.43
C PRO A 99 12.90 12.44 -31.37
N PRO A 100 12.18 13.58 -31.29
CA PRO A 100 12.77 14.90 -31.05
C PRO A 100 13.15 15.09 -29.58
N PRO A 101 14.07 16.02 -29.25
CA PRO A 101 14.47 16.27 -27.88
C PRO A 101 13.41 17.09 -27.13
N SER A 102 13.04 16.58 -25.97
CA SER A 102 12.43 17.22 -24.78
C SER A 102 11.75 18.58 -24.94
N THR A 103 10.44 18.59 -24.72
CA THR A 103 9.74 19.69 -24.03
C THR A 103 8.99 19.12 -22.83
N ALA A 104 9.12 19.83 -21.71
CA ALA A 104 8.68 19.43 -20.38
C ALA A 104 7.22 18.96 -20.34
N SER A 105 7.00 17.70 -19.99
CA SER A 105 5.70 17.20 -19.57
C SER A 105 5.62 17.24 -18.04
N ILE A 106 4.59 17.94 -17.58
CA ILE A 106 4.14 18.05 -16.21
C ILE A 106 3.89 16.64 -15.65
N GLY A 107 4.60 16.29 -14.56
CA GLY A 107 4.25 15.23 -13.62
C GLY A 107 3.90 13.85 -14.18
N ARG A 108 4.78 13.24 -14.99
CA ARG A 108 4.71 11.79 -15.21
C ARG A 108 4.98 11.11 -13.86
N GLY A 109 4.02 10.31 -13.40
CA GLY A 109 4.15 9.53 -12.17
C GLY A 109 5.49 8.80 -12.12
N ASP A 110 6.03 8.70 -10.91
CA ASP A 110 7.29 8.04 -10.59
C ASP A 110 7.12 6.51 -10.76
N TYR A 111 6.90 6.05 -12.00
CA TYR A 111 6.80 4.64 -12.33
C TYR A 111 8.21 4.08 -12.36
N LEU A 112 8.44 3.11 -11.49
CA LEU A 112 9.65 2.31 -11.57
C LEU A 112 9.56 1.49 -12.84
N THR A 113 10.59 1.58 -13.68
CA THR A 113 10.69 0.71 -14.84
C THR A 113 10.76 -0.74 -14.36
N GLN A 114 10.25 -1.66 -15.18
CA GLN A 114 10.28 -3.09 -14.87
C GLN A 114 11.71 -3.57 -14.58
N GLU A 115 12.71 -2.97 -15.24
CA GLU A 115 14.13 -3.23 -15.01
C GLU A 115 14.61 -2.75 -13.64
N ALA A 116 14.15 -1.59 -13.16
CA ALA A 116 14.50 -1.08 -11.83
C ALA A 116 13.88 -1.94 -10.72
N VAL A 117 12.65 -2.40 -10.93
CA VAL A 117 11.97 -3.36 -10.06
C VAL A 117 12.72 -4.68 -10.01
N GLN A 118 13.08 -5.24 -11.17
CA GLN A 118 13.79 -6.52 -11.26
C GLN A 118 15.18 -6.43 -10.60
N HIS A 119 15.92 -5.33 -10.85
CA HIS A 119 17.20 -5.08 -10.21
C HIS A 119 17.09 -4.98 -8.68
N ALA A 120 16.02 -4.38 -8.16
CA ALA A 120 15.76 -4.34 -6.73
C ALA A 120 15.46 -5.74 -6.16
N MET A 121 14.69 -6.56 -6.88
CA MET A 121 14.39 -7.94 -6.46
C MET A 121 15.64 -8.82 -6.38
N GLU A 122 16.48 -8.78 -7.41
CA GLU A 122 17.71 -9.58 -7.52
C GLU A 122 18.74 -9.21 -6.46
N ASN A 123 18.89 -7.92 -6.14
CA ASN A 123 19.94 -7.44 -5.23
C ASN A 123 19.51 -7.33 -3.77
N HIS A 124 18.22 -7.38 -3.46
CA HIS A 124 17.71 -7.14 -2.10
C HIS A 124 16.96 -8.33 -1.51
N GLY A 125 16.87 -9.45 -2.26
CA GLY A 125 16.20 -10.67 -1.80
C GLY A 125 14.70 -10.47 -1.57
N ILE A 126 14.08 -9.60 -2.39
CA ILE A 126 12.63 -9.37 -2.38
C ILE A 126 12.00 -10.40 -3.31
N ARG A 127 11.32 -11.39 -2.72
CA ARG A 127 10.75 -12.54 -3.46
C ARG A 127 9.41 -12.24 -4.11
N ASN A 128 8.64 -11.32 -3.55
CA ASN A 128 7.38 -10.88 -4.11
C ASN A 128 7.19 -9.39 -3.83
N LEU A 129 7.19 -8.58 -4.89
CA LEU A 129 7.19 -7.13 -4.76
C LEU A 129 5.87 -6.59 -4.20
N THR A 130 4.73 -7.20 -4.56
CA THR A 130 3.42 -6.82 -4.02
C THR A 130 3.36 -7.07 -2.52
N LEU A 131 3.80 -8.24 -2.04
CA LEU A 131 3.83 -8.57 -0.62
C LEU A 131 4.80 -7.67 0.16
N TYR A 132 5.98 -7.41 -0.42
CA TYR A 132 6.95 -6.48 0.15
C TYR A 132 6.37 -5.06 0.25
N GLY A 133 5.75 -4.57 -0.82
CA GLY A 133 5.11 -3.25 -0.87
C GLY A 133 4.00 -3.10 0.17
N VAL A 134 3.14 -4.11 0.34
CA VAL A 134 2.15 -4.15 1.43
C VAL A 134 2.81 -4.19 2.80
N GLY A 135 3.88 -4.96 2.97
CA GLY A 135 4.67 -4.98 4.19
C GLY A 135 5.26 -3.60 4.54
N VAL A 136 5.79 -2.88 3.55
CA VAL A 136 6.27 -1.51 3.71
C VAL A 136 5.11 -0.58 4.08
N ALA A 137 3.97 -0.67 3.41
CA ALA A 137 2.80 0.15 3.73
C ALA A 137 2.30 -0.08 5.16
N LEU A 138 2.27 -1.33 5.64
CA LEU A 138 1.95 -1.65 7.03
C LEU A 138 2.99 -1.07 8.00
N LEU A 139 4.28 -1.13 7.65
CA LEU A 139 5.33 -0.53 8.45
C LEU A 139 5.19 1.00 8.54
N GLU A 140 4.84 1.65 7.42
CA GLU A 140 4.59 3.10 7.35
C GLU A 140 3.35 3.50 8.16
N ILE A 141 2.25 2.76 8.07
CA ILE A 141 1.05 2.97 8.89
C ILE A 141 1.37 2.79 10.37
N GLY A 142 2.06 1.71 10.72
CA GLY A 142 2.36 1.38 12.10
C GLY A 142 3.28 2.40 12.75
N LEU A 143 4.36 2.81 12.09
CA LEU A 143 5.28 3.84 12.61
C LEU A 143 4.80 5.27 12.36
N TRP A 144 3.81 5.44 11.49
CA TRP A 144 3.34 6.73 10.97
C TRP A 144 4.47 7.61 10.43
N VAL A 145 5.34 7.01 9.61
CA VAL A 145 6.53 7.63 9.03
C VAL A 145 6.73 7.10 7.63
N ARG A 146 7.05 7.98 6.68
CA ARG A 146 7.43 7.58 5.31
C ARG A 146 8.75 6.82 5.32
N ILE A 147 8.80 5.69 4.62
CA ILE A 147 9.98 4.82 4.55
C ILE A 147 10.31 4.56 3.08
N PRO A 148 11.52 4.92 2.62
CA PRO A 148 11.95 4.57 1.27
C PRO A 148 12.03 3.04 1.17
N TRP A 149 11.29 2.48 0.22
CA TRP A 149 11.14 1.04 0.06
C TRP A 149 12.41 0.39 -0.53
N GLU A 150 13.22 1.18 -1.23
CA GLU A 150 14.51 0.82 -1.82
C GLU A 150 15.54 0.46 -0.73
N ASP A 151 15.45 1.12 0.43
CA ASP A 151 16.33 0.86 1.57
C ASP A 151 15.82 -0.33 2.40
N HIS A 152 15.95 -1.52 1.83
CA HIS A 152 15.50 -2.79 2.44
C HIS A 152 16.13 -3.04 3.82
N VAL A 153 17.35 -2.54 4.06
CA VAL A 153 18.02 -2.63 5.37
C VAL A 153 17.26 -1.79 6.39
N GLN A 154 16.91 -0.54 6.06
CA GLN A 154 16.08 0.29 6.92
C GLN A 154 14.70 -0.29 7.13
N VAL A 155 14.05 -0.79 6.07
CA VAL A 155 12.72 -1.42 6.14
C VAL A 155 12.74 -2.55 7.17
N ARG A 156 13.64 -3.52 7.01
CA ARG A 156 13.76 -4.69 7.92
C ARG A 156 14.15 -4.28 9.34
N ARG A 157 15.04 -3.29 9.50
CA ARG A 157 15.46 -2.77 10.81
C ARG A 157 14.30 -2.12 11.54
N LYS A 158 13.50 -1.30 10.84
CA LYS A 158 12.38 -0.56 11.41
C LYS A 158 11.21 -1.48 11.80
N THR A 159 11.06 -2.65 11.18
CA THR A 159 10.03 -3.64 11.58
C THR A 159 10.13 -4.03 13.06
N ALA A 160 11.34 -4.03 13.66
CA ALA A 160 11.50 -4.31 15.09
C ALA A 160 10.79 -3.29 15.99
N ARG A 161 10.64 -2.05 15.52
CA ARG A 161 10.01 -0.94 16.25
C ARG A 161 8.49 -1.08 16.33
N LEU A 162 7.85 -1.94 15.53
CA LEU A 162 6.40 -2.15 15.56
C LEU A 162 5.90 -2.89 16.80
N SER A 163 6.78 -3.33 17.69
CA SER A 163 6.40 -4.13 18.86
C SER A 163 5.42 -3.42 19.80
N PHE A 164 5.35 -2.08 19.77
CA PHE A 164 4.38 -1.33 20.59
C PHE A 164 2.93 -1.51 20.13
N LEU A 165 2.69 -1.80 18.84
CA LEU A 165 1.36 -2.19 18.33
C LEU A 165 1.03 -3.67 18.59
N GLY A 166 1.89 -4.37 19.32
CA GLY A 166 1.74 -5.79 19.62
C GLY A 166 2.56 -6.70 18.72
N ARG A 167 2.92 -7.87 19.28
CA ARG A 167 3.74 -8.89 18.62
C ARG A 167 3.11 -9.41 17.33
N GLN A 168 1.78 -9.52 17.29
CA GLN A 168 1.03 -9.99 16.12
C GLN A 168 1.21 -9.02 14.93
N TYR A 169 1.09 -7.71 15.17
CA TYR A 169 1.30 -6.69 14.15
C TYR A 169 2.71 -6.73 13.57
N ARG A 170 3.73 -6.74 14.44
CA ARG A 170 5.13 -6.85 14.03
C ARG A 170 5.38 -8.12 13.21
N THR A 171 4.84 -9.26 13.64
CA THR A 171 5.10 -10.56 13.00
C THR A 171 4.45 -10.63 11.63
N ALA A 172 3.19 -10.20 11.50
CA ALA A 172 2.49 -10.13 10.22
C ALA A 172 3.24 -9.21 9.23
N THR A 173 3.63 -8.02 9.67
CA THR A 173 4.38 -7.06 8.84
C THR A 173 5.72 -7.63 8.41
N LYS A 174 6.45 -8.30 9.31
CA LYS A 174 7.72 -8.96 9.00
C LYS A 174 7.56 -10.06 7.95
N ARG A 175 6.54 -10.92 8.08
CA ARG A 175 6.27 -11.99 7.11
C ARG A 175 6.02 -11.45 5.71
N LEU A 176 5.27 -10.35 5.60
CA LEU A 176 5.04 -9.67 4.33
C LEU A 176 6.33 -9.12 3.73
N ILE A 177 7.14 -8.41 4.52
CA ILE A 177 8.44 -7.85 4.08
C ILE A 177 9.42 -8.95 3.65
N ASP A 178 9.53 -10.03 4.42
CA ASP A 178 10.45 -11.13 4.08
C ASP A 178 9.86 -12.11 3.06
N CYS A 179 8.58 -11.91 2.69
CA CYS A 179 7.76 -12.83 1.91
C CYS A 179 7.76 -14.26 2.47
N ASP A 180 7.92 -14.42 3.80
CA ASP A 180 8.12 -15.71 4.46
C ASP A 180 6.85 -16.21 5.15
N PHE A 181 6.21 -17.16 4.48
CA PHE A 181 4.98 -17.82 4.91
C PHE A 181 5.18 -19.32 5.15
N GLY A 182 6.43 -19.80 5.24
CA GLY A 182 6.76 -21.22 5.41
C GLY A 182 6.52 -22.08 4.17
N LEU A 183 6.36 -21.46 3.00
CA LEU A 183 6.17 -22.11 1.71
C LEU A 183 7.27 -21.66 0.74
N ALA A 184 7.75 -22.57 -0.10
CA ALA A 184 8.66 -22.27 -1.20
C ALA A 184 7.87 -21.81 -2.46
N ILE A 185 6.89 -20.93 -2.25
CA ILE A 185 5.98 -20.41 -3.28
C ILE A 185 6.06 -18.88 -3.24
N GLU A 186 6.29 -18.27 -4.39
CA GLU A 186 6.44 -16.81 -4.52
C GLU A 186 5.27 -16.19 -5.30
N ASP A 187 4.55 -16.99 -6.08
CA ASP A 187 3.37 -16.54 -6.82
C ASP A 187 2.17 -16.36 -5.87
N ILE A 188 1.78 -15.09 -5.69
CA ILE A 188 0.63 -14.67 -4.89
C ILE A 188 -0.70 -15.20 -5.44
N ASN A 189 -0.76 -15.63 -6.71
CA ASN A 189 -1.95 -16.27 -7.27
C ASN A 189 -2.13 -17.72 -6.81
N ASP A 190 -1.10 -18.35 -6.20
CA ASP A 190 -1.23 -19.70 -5.66
C ASP A 190 -2.15 -19.69 -4.43
N PRO A 191 -3.28 -20.43 -4.46
CA PRO A 191 -4.24 -20.44 -3.35
C PRO A 191 -3.63 -20.87 -2.00
N ARG A 192 -2.59 -21.71 -2.01
CA ARG A 192 -1.90 -22.15 -0.79
C ARG A 192 -1.14 -21.00 -0.15
N LEU A 193 -0.49 -20.16 -0.97
CA LEU A 193 0.19 -18.97 -0.48
C LEU A 193 -0.84 -17.94 0.02
N GLN A 194 -1.93 -17.70 -0.71
CA GLN A 194 -3.01 -16.81 -0.26
C GLN A 194 -3.60 -17.24 1.08
N GLN A 195 -3.87 -18.54 1.23
CA GLN A 195 -4.37 -19.11 2.47
C GLN A 195 -3.36 -18.93 3.62
N ALA A 196 -2.07 -19.17 3.36
CA ALA A 196 -1.01 -18.98 4.35
C ALA A 196 -0.87 -17.50 4.76
N ILE A 197 -0.95 -16.56 3.82
CA ILE A 197 -0.94 -15.12 4.13
C ILE A 197 -2.17 -14.75 4.97
N PHE A 198 -3.35 -15.24 4.61
CA PHE A 198 -4.58 -14.97 5.35
C PHE A 198 -4.47 -15.43 6.80
N GLN A 199 -4.06 -16.69 7.03
CA GLN A 199 -3.93 -17.24 8.38
C GLN A 199 -2.82 -16.57 9.20
N SER A 200 -1.67 -16.33 8.59
CA SER A 200 -0.46 -15.89 9.30
C SER A 200 -0.35 -14.37 9.48
N SER A 201 -1.17 -13.60 8.76
CA SER A 201 -1.13 -12.13 8.77
C SER A 201 -2.51 -11.53 9.00
N VAL A 202 -3.51 -11.83 8.16
CA VAL A 202 -4.86 -11.24 8.31
C VAL A 202 -5.51 -11.68 9.62
N ALA A 203 -5.62 -12.99 9.86
CA ALA A 203 -6.28 -13.52 11.06
C ALA A 203 -5.53 -13.16 12.35
N GLU A 204 -4.20 -13.06 12.31
CA GLU A 204 -3.39 -12.61 13.44
C GLU A 204 -3.64 -11.14 13.80
N LEU A 205 -3.75 -10.28 12.79
CA LEU A 205 -4.07 -8.87 12.98
C LEU A 205 -5.52 -8.68 13.47
N GLU A 206 -6.47 -9.47 12.96
CA GLU A 206 -7.85 -9.46 13.45
C GLU A 206 -7.94 -9.93 14.90
N SER A 207 -7.22 -11.00 15.25
CA SER A 207 -7.13 -11.50 16.62
C SER A 207 -6.56 -10.44 17.58
N LEU A 208 -5.52 -9.71 17.14
CA LEU A 208 -4.97 -8.58 17.90
C LEU A 208 -6.01 -7.48 18.10
N LEU A 209 -6.72 -7.09 17.04
CA LEU A 209 -7.74 -6.07 17.11
C LEU A 209 -8.86 -6.45 18.10
N SER A 210 -9.34 -7.69 18.04
CA SER A 210 -10.37 -8.17 18.96
C SER A 210 -9.94 -8.12 20.42
N LYS A 211 -8.68 -8.46 20.73
CA LYS A 211 -8.15 -8.37 22.11
C LYS A 211 -8.14 -6.94 22.62
N ILE A 212 -7.63 -6.00 21.81
CA ILE A 212 -7.55 -4.60 22.21
C ILE A 212 -8.94 -4.00 22.44
N GLN A 213 -9.94 -4.38 21.63
CA GLN A 213 -11.31 -3.89 21.81
C GLN A 213 -11.97 -4.43 23.09
N ILE A 214 -11.69 -5.67 23.49
CA ILE A 214 -12.22 -6.24 24.74
C ILE A 214 -11.62 -5.51 25.95
N ASP A 215 -10.33 -5.18 25.89
CA ASP A 215 -9.64 -4.45 26.97
C ASP A 215 -10.13 -2.99 27.11
N ASP A 216 -10.62 -2.37 26.03
CA ASP A 216 -11.14 -0.98 26.03
C ASP A 216 -12.58 -0.89 26.59
N ASP A 217 -13.35 -1.98 26.49
CA ASP A 217 -14.73 -2.09 27.01
C ASP A 217 -14.81 -2.54 28.49
N SER A 218 -13.66 -2.86 29.13
CA SER A 218 -13.56 -3.40 30.50
C SER A 218 -13.12 -2.36 31.54
#